data_AF-A0AAW6LFW8-F1
#
_entry.id   AF-A0AAW6LFW8-F1
#
_cell.length_a   1.000
_cell.length_b   1.000
_cell.length_c   1.000
_cell.angle_alpha   90.00
_cell.angle_beta   90.00
_cell.angle_gamma   90.00
#
_symmetry.space_group_name_H-M   'P 1'
#
loop_
_entity.id
_entity.type
_entity.pdbx_description
1 polymer ?
#
loop_
_entity_poly.entity_id
_entity_poly.type
_entity_poly.pdbx_seq_one_letter_code
_entity_poly.pdbx_strand_id
1 'polypeptide(L)'
;MTFPVVVDACALIPYHLSDLLLRLSDAGLFEIQWSKDILDEVERNLPKLGVTPEKAARRVAQMQRAFPLALIEGYEGLIPAMTNDKKDRHVLAAAVRSGTTVIVTANLTDFPAASLAPYGIEAVNPDEFLLSQLDLDEETVLDCLEEQRENYKRPALSSNEFYRSLNKVAPKFADDASALEAARYPDEVPLPLEIVDGEDAMHAFFPDGEPTPYEPLGSAFMWWTASMNRAEFLNALRNLSVNPAVWGDYKTATEMLEGWSMMQFVEYNKDAPDRVAYVKFMQDTGHTMRAFGPAPLKTAMILTLRRCADGIWRVWSLGERAFPSADEVLAD
;
A
#
# COMPACT_ATOMS: atom_id res chain seq x y z
N MET A 1 -4.21 1.75 29.38
CA MET A 1 -5.60 1.29 29.52
C MET A 1 -6.28 1.68 28.22
N THR A 2 -6.82 0.70 27.51
CA THR A 2 -7.65 0.90 26.32
C THR A 2 -8.95 1.60 26.69
N PHE A 3 -9.58 2.26 25.71
CA PHE A 3 -10.89 2.88 25.87
C PHE A 3 -11.84 2.38 24.77
N PRO A 4 -13.13 2.17 25.07
CA PRO A 4 -14.10 1.70 24.09
C PRO A 4 -14.44 2.80 23.08
N VAL A 5 -14.61 2.42 21.81
CA VAL A 5 -14.98 3.32 20.71
C VAL A 5 -16.06 2.66 19.86
N VAL A 6 -17.18 3.36 19.67
CA VAL A 6 -18.21 2.91 18.73
C VAL A 6 -17.85 3.36 17.33
N VAL A 7 -17.75 2.41 16.39
CA VAL A 7 -17.43 2.71 14.99
C VAL A 7 -18.68 2.57 14.14
N ASP A 8 -19.06 3.65 13.46
CA ASP A 8 -20.23 3.71 12.60
C ASP A 8 -20.04 2.92 11.29
N ALA A 9 -21.13 2.50 10.66
CA ALA A 9 -21.13 1.74 9.42
C ALA A 9 -20.39 2.46 8.29
N CYS A 10 -20.47 3.80 8.23
CA CYS A 10 -19.77 4.59 7.22
C CYS A 10 -18.23 4.46 7.30
N ALA A 11 -17.67 4.23 8.49
CA ALA A 11 -16.24 3.99 8.70
C ALA A 11 -15.86 2.51 8.51
N LEU A 12 -16.81 1.59 8.75
CA LEU A 12 -16.62 0.15 8.53
C LEU A 12 -16.82 -0.29 7.07
N ILE A 13 -17.47 0.50 6.21
CA ILE A 13 -17.71 0.14 4.82
C ILE A 13 -16.40 0.15 3.98
N PRO A 14 -15.59 1.23 3.97
CA PRO A 14 -14.34 1.25 3.20
C PRO A 14 -13.37 0.18 3.72
N TYR A 15 -12.92 -0.69 2.82
CA TYR A 15 -12.19 -1.90 3.20
C TYR A 15 -10.88 -1.59 3.95
N HIS A 16 -10.03 -0.72 3.39
CA HIS A 16 -8.73 -0.39 3.96
C HIS A 16 -8.83 0.34 5.31
N LEU A 17 -9.78 1.27 5.44
CA LEU A 17 -10.04 1.96 6.71
C LEU A 17 -10.54 0.98 7.79
N SER A 18 -11.51 0.13 7.45
CA SER A 18 -12.05 -0.84 8.38
C SER A 18 -11.01 -1.85 8.86
N ASP A 19 -10.16 -2.35 7.96
CA ASP A 19 -9.09 -3.29 8.31
C ASP A 19 -8.06 -2.62 9.23
N LEU A 20 -7.66 -1.38 8.94
CA LEU A 20 -6.78 -0.60 9.80
C LEU A 20 -7.38 -0.41 11.21
N LEU A 21 -8.65 0.03 11.31
CA LEU A 21 -9.31 0.22 12.60
C LEU A 21 -9.38 -1.08 13.42
N LEU A 22 -9.61 -2.22 12.77
CA LEU A 22 -9.62 -3.52 13.43
C LEU A 22 -8.21 -3.88 13.94
N ARG A 23 -7.16 -3.68 13.12
CA ARG A 23 -5.77 -3.95 13.50
C ARG A 23 -5.31 -3.08 14.68
N LEU A 24 -5.59 -1.78 14.63
CA LEU A 24 -5.27 -0.87 15.73
C LEU A 24 -6.00 -1.25 17.03
N SER A 25 -7.23 -1.76 16.92
CA SER A 25 -7.94 -2.27 18.10
C SER A 25 -7.32 -3.57 18.63
N ASP A 26 -6.93 -4.50 17.75
CA ASP A 26 -6.25 -5.75 18.14
C ASP A 26 -4.87 -5.48 18.77
N ALA A 27 -4.16 -4.45 18.28
CA ALA A 27 -2.90 -3.95 18.84
C ALA A 27 -3.07 -3.20 20.17
N GLY A 28 -4.31 -2.97 20.62
CA GLY A 28 -4.60 -2.41 21.94
C GLY A 28 -4.53 -0.88 22.04
N LEU A 29 -4.68 -0.15 20.92
CA LEU A 29 -4.82 1.31 20.97
C LEU A 29 -6.21 1.72 21.50
N PHE A 30 -7.25 0.98 21.12
CA PHE A 30 -8.62 1.18 21.59
C PHE A 30 -9.44 -0.12 21.51
N GLU A 31 -10.60 -0.15 22.14
CA GLU A 31 -11.54 -1.27 22.09
C GLU A 31 -12.66 -0.96 21.10
N ILE A 32 -12.62 -1.57 19.92
CA ILE A 32 -13.66 -1.38 18.91
C ILE A 32 -14.99 -1.98 19.35
N GLN A 33 -16.08 -1.24 19.13
CA GLN A 33 -17.43 -1.69 19.44
C GLN A 33 -18.42 -1.33 18.32
N TRP A 34 -19.46 -2.15 18.18
CA TRP A 34 -20.55 -1.95 17.24
C TRP A 34 -21.83 -2.61 17.72
N SER A 35 -22.97 -2.11 17.26
CA SER A 35 -24.26 -2.76 17.45
C SER A 35 -24.57 -3.73 16.31
N LYS A 36 -25.62 -4.53 16.49
CA LYS A 36 -26.16 -5.35 15.40
C LYS A 36 -26.66 -4.48 14.24
N ASP A 37 -27.35 -3.38 14.51
CA ASP A 37 -27.88 -2.49 13.45
C ASP A 37 -26.75 -1.89 12.60
N ILE A 38 -25.61 -1.52 13.20
CA ILE A 38 -24.42 -1.04 12.49
C ILE A 38 -23.90 -2.13 11.53
N LEU A 39 -23.74 -3.37 12.01
CA LEU A 39 -23.27 -4.47 11.15
C LEU A 39 -24.27 -4.82 10.04
N ASP A 40 -25.57 -4.79 10.33
CA ASP A 40 -26.64 -4.99 9.35
C ASP A 40 -26.62 -3.90 8.26
N GLU A 41 -26.24 -2.66 8.61
CA GLU A 41 -26.03 -1.56 7.66
C GLU A 41 -24.78 -1.77 6.80
N VAL A 42 -23.68 -2.24 7.38
CA VAL A 42 -22.47 -2.61 6.62
C VAL A 42 -22.82 -3.69 5.60
N GLU A 43 -23.45 -4.79 6.03
CA GLU A 43 -23.82 -5.90 5.15
C GLU A 43 -24.74 -5.46 4.00
N ARG A 44 -25.72 -4.59 4.30
CA ARG A 44 -26.70 -4.10 3.32
C ARG A 44 -26.11 -3.12 2.30
N ASN A 45 -25.10 -2.34 2.68
CA ASN A 45 -24.53 -1.31 1.82
C ASN A 45 -23.38 -1.81 0.94
N LEU A 46 -22.64 -2.85 1.35
CA LEU A 46 -21.55 -3.43 0.57
C LEU A 46 -21.93 -3.86 -0.87
N PRO A 47 -23.13 -4.44 -1.12
CA PRO A 47 -23.57 -4.74 -2.48
C PRO A 47 -23.70 -3.55 -3.43
N LYS A 48 -23.96 -2.36 -2.89
CA LYS A 48 -24.02 -1.12 -3.70
C LYS A 48 -22.64 -0.73 -4.24
N LEU A 49 -21.57 -1.28 -3.67
CA LEU A 49 -20.17 -1.07 -4.05
C LEU A 49 -19.58 -2.24 -4.85
N GLY A 50 -20.42 -3.18 -5.33
CA GLY A 50 -20.00 -4.31 -6.16
C GLY A 50 -19.51 -5.55 -5.39
N VAL A 51 -19.67 -5.58 -4.06
CA VAL A 51 -19.38 -6.76 -3.23
C VAL A 51 -20.58 -7.70 -3.26
N THR A 52 -20.40 -8.99 -3.55
CA THR A 52 -21.54 -9.91 -3.56
C THR A 52 -22.16 -10.05 -2.15
N PRO A 53 -23.47 -10.29 -2.00
CA PRO A 53 -24.10 -10.48 -0.69
C PRO A 53 -23.42 -11.54 0.16
N GLU A 54 -22.94 -12.63 -0.44
CA GLU A 54 -22.22 -13.71 0.26
C GLU A 54 -20.87 -13.22 0.81
N LYS A 55 -20.16 -12.38 0.04
CA LYS A 55 -18.90 -11.76 0.51
C LYS A 55 -19.15 -10.74 1.61
N ALA A 56 -20.25 -9.98 1.54
CA ALA A 56 -20.65 -9.02 2.56
C ALA A 56 -20.96 -9.72 3.90
N ALA A 57 -21.83 -10.74 3.87
CA ALA A 57 -22.15 -11.57 5.04
C ALA A 57 -20.91 -12.25 5.61
N ARG A 58 -20.03 -12.78 4.73
CA ARG A 58 -18.77 -13.39 5.16
C ARG A 58 -17.87 -12.37 5.87
N ARG A 59 -17.78 -11.14 5.39
CA ARG A 59 -16.97 -10.08 6.03
C ARG A 59 -17.48 -9.78 7.44
N VAL A 60 -18.78 -9.55 7.60
CA VAL A 60 -19.39 -9.29 8.91
C VAL A 60 -19.17 -10.46 9.88
N ALA A 61 -19.36 -11.70 9.41
CA ALA A 61 -19.11 -12.89 10.22
C ALA A 61 -17.64 -13.01 10.68
N GLN A 62 -16.67 -12.63 9.84
CA GLN A 62 -15.25 -12.61 10.24
C GLN A 62 -14.98 -11.53 11.29
N MET A 63 -15.54 -10.33 11.14
CA MET A 63 -15.41 -9.24 12.13
C MET A 63 -15.95 -9.68 13.49
N GLN A 64 -17.15 -10.26 13.53
CA GLN A 64 -17.74 -10.78 14.77
C GLN A 64 -16.92 -11.91 15.40
N ARG A 65 -16.33 -12.78 14.57
CA ARG A 65 -15.48 -13.87 15.05
C ARG A 65 -14.16 -13.36 15.64
N ALA A 66 -13.56 -12.34 15.02
CA ALA A 66 -12.31 -11.75 15.48
C ALA A 66 -12.51 -10.93 16.76
N PHE A 67 -13.64 -10.23 16.89
CA PHE A 67 -13.94 -9.37 18.03
C PHE A 67 -15.24 -9.80 18.73
N PRO A 68 -15.23 -10.95 19.44
CA PRO A 68 -16.44 -11.49 20.08
C PRO A 68 -17.00 -10.61 21.20
N LEU A 69 -16.21 -9.68 21.73
CA LEU A 69 -16.59 -8.76 22.80
C LEU A 69 -16.99 -7.35 22.31
N ALA A 70 -16.93 -7.10 20.99
CA ALA A 70 -17.26 -5.79 20.42
C ALA A 70 -18.77 -5.53 20.29
N LEU A 71 -19.61 -6.57 20.40
CA LEU A 71 -21.05 -6.44 20.17
C LEU A 71 -21.76 -5.76 21.36
N ILE A 72 -22.43 -4.65 21.08
CA ILE A 72 -23.27 -3.93 22.04
C ILE A 72 -24.72 -4.44 21.95
N GLU A 73 -25.28 -4.83 23.09
CA GLU A 73 -26.66 -5.31 23.22
C GLU A 73 -27.50 -4.44 24.18
N GLY A 74 -28.82 -4.42 23.97
CA GLY A 74 -29.78 -3.76 24.87
C GLY A 74 -29.81 -2.23 24.75
N TYR A 75 -29.47 -1.70 23.57
CA TYR A 75 -29.51 -0.26 23.27
C TYR A 75 -30.85 0.18 22.67
N GLU A 76 -31.68 -0.75 22.21
CA GLU A 76 -32.88 -0.50 21.40
C GLU A 76 -33.91 0.38 22.13
N GLY A 77 -34.02 0.23 23.45
CA GLY A 77 -34.90 1.05 24.29
C GLY A 77 -34.49 2.53 24.37
N LEU A 78 -33.23 2.86 24.04
CA LEU A 78 -32.71 4.22 24.05
C LEU A 78 -32.95 4.96 22.73
N ILE A 79 -33.12 4.23 21.61
CA ILE A 79 -33.28 4.81 20.26
C ILE A 79 -34.33 5.93 20.20
N PRO A 80 -35.54 5.80 20.80
CA PRO A 80 -36.55 6.85 20.71
C PRO A 80 -36.16 8.17 21.41
N ALA A 81 -35.23 8.11 22.38
CA ALA A 81 -34.77 9.27 23.13
C ALA A 81 -33.61 10.01 22.44
N MET A 82 -32.99 9.42 21.41
CA MET A 82 -31.88 10.05 20.71
C MET A 82 -32.38 11.18 19.80
N THR A 83 -31.74 12.34 19.91
CA THR A 83 -32.14 13.58 19.23
C THR A 83 -31.31 13.90 17.98
N ASN A 84 -30.38 13.03 17.61
CA ASN A 84 -29.57 13.11 16.39
C ASN A 84 -30.39 12.65 15.16
N ASP A 85 -29.74 12.54 13.98
CA ASP A 85 -30.44 12.13 12.75
C ASP A 85 -31.23 10.84 12.98
N LYS A 86 -32.45 10.79 12.41
CA LYS A 86 -33.38 9.69 12.65
C LYS A 86 -32.81 8.33 12.24
N LYS A 87 -31.98 8.28 11.19
CA LYS A 87 -31.38 7.04 10.70
C LYS A 87 -30.23 6.58 11.58
N ASP A 88 -29.52 7.51 12.21
CA ASP A 88 -28.30 7.23 12.99
C ASP A 88 -28.54 7.20 14.51
N ARG A 89 -29.81 7.19 14.95
CA ARG A 89 -30.17 7.07 16.37
C ARG A 89 -29.69 5.78 17.00
N HIS A 90 -29.63 4.70 16.23
CA HIS A 90 -29.16 3.41 16.74
C HIS A 90 -27.68 3.46 17.12
N VAL A 91 -26.85 4.21 16.38
CA VAL A 91 -25.43 4.43 16.66
C VAL A 91 -25.26 5.16 17.99
N LEU A 92 -25.95 6.30 18.17
CA LEU A 92 -25.87 7.06 19.41
C LEU A 92 -26.43 6.27 20.60
N ALA A 93 -27.54 5.55 20.41
CA ALA A 93 -28.09 4.69 21.46
C ALA A 93 -27.11 3.59 21.89
N ALA A 94 -26.42 2.96 20.94
CA ALA A 94 -25.39 1.97 21.22
C ALA A 94 -24.20 2.57 21.98
N ALA A 95 -23.76 3.77 21.60
CA ALA A 95 -22.70 4.50 22.30
C ALA A 95 -23.09 4.83 23.75
N VAL A 96 -24.29 5.35 23.98
CA VAL A 96 -24.81 5.59 25.34
C VAL A 96 -24.89 4.29 26.15
N ARG A 97 -25.34 3.19 25.53
CA ARG A 97 -25.48 1.90 26.20
C ARG A 97 -24.14 1.29 26.63
N SER A 98 -23.11 1.41 25.78
CA SER A 98 -21.77 0.89 26.05
C SER A 98 -20.97 1.75 27.03
N GLY A 99 -21.36 3.01 27.22
CA GLY A 99 -20.62 3.96 28.04
C GLY A 99 -19.34 4.46 27.38
N THR A 100 -19.21 4.32 26.05
CA THR A 100 -18.13 4.99 25.31
C THR A 100 -18.32 6.51 25.34
N THR A 101 -17.22 7.23 25.18
CA THR A 101 -17.20 8.68 24.99
C THR A 101 -16.92 9.07 23.54
N VAL A 102 -16.66 8.13 22.63
CA VAL A 102 -16.25 8.41 21.25
C VAL A 102 -17.05 7.58 20.24
N ILE A 103 -17.60 8.25 19.24
CA ILE A 103 -18.16 7.67 18.03
C ILE A 103 -17.25 8.04 16.85
N VAL A 104 -16.74 7.06 16.10
CA VAL A 104 -16.00 7.31 14.86
C VAL A 104 -16.97 7.26 13.68
N THR A 105 -17.16 8.38 13.00
CA THR A 105 -18.10 8.52 11.85
C THR A 105 -17.64 9.60 10.87
N ALA A 106 -17.79 9.32 9.58
CA ALA A 106 -17.56 10.32 8.53
C ALA A 106 -18.74 11.32 8.39
N ASN A 107 -19.90 11.01 8.98
CA ASN A 107 -21.14 11.79 8.84
C ASN A 107 -21.38 12.71 10.05
N LEU A 108 -20.42 13.58 10.38
CA LEU A 108 -20.48 14.43 11.58
C LEU A 108 -21.76 15.28 11.69
N THR A 109 -22.37 15.66 10.57
CA THR A 109 -23.63 16.42 10.54
C THR A 109 -24.81 15.67 11.15
N ASP A 110 -24.76 14.34 11.13
CA ASP A 110 -25.82 13.46 11.65
C ASP A 110 -25.72 13.28 13.16
N PHE A 111 -24.62 13.78 13.77
CA PHE A 111 -24.33 13.76 15.19
C PHE A 111 -24.04 15.17 15.75
N PRO A 112 -25.03 16.10 15.75
CA PRO A 112 -24.81 17.45 16.27
C PRO A 112 -24.37 17.43 17.74
N ALA A 113 -23.40 18.28 18.11
CA ALA A 113 -22.86 18.37 19.47
C ALA A 113 -23.93 18.51 20.56
N ALA A 114 -25.03 19.24 20.29
CA ALA A 114 -26.14 19.39 21.22
C ALA A 114 -26.87 18.07 21.55
N SER A 115 -26.88 17.11 20.62
CA SER A 115 -27.45 15.77 20.83
C SER A 115 -26.50 14.83 21.58
N LEU A 116 -25.19 15.06 21.49
CA LEU A 116 -24.17 14.22 22.12
C LEU A 116 -23.80 14.69 23.53
N ALA A 117 -23.78 16.01 23.76
CA ALA A 117 -23.35 16.63 25.01
C ALA A 117 -24.05 16.10 26.28
N PRO A 118 -25.37 15.78 26.29
CA PRO A 118 -26.03 15.20 27.46
C PRO A 118 -25.45 13.86 27.93
N TYR A 119 -24.73 13.16 27.04
CA TYR A 119 -24.16 11.84 27.28
C TYR A 119 -22.64 11.85 27.43
N GLY A 120 -21.99 13.02 27.27
CA GLY A 120 -20.53 13.11 27.30
C GLY A 120 -19.84 12.37 26.14
N ILE A 121 -20.52 12.29 24.99
CA ILE A 121 -20.03 11.62 23.80
C ILE A 121 -19.53 12.67 22.79
N GLU A 122 -18.48 12.34 22.06
CA GLU A 122 -17.97 13.09 20.92
C GLU A 122 -18.05 12.24 19.65
N ALA A 123 -18.38 12.87 18.52
CA ALA A 123 -18.30 12.25 17.20
C ALA A 123 -17.05 12.77 16.51
N VAL A 124 -16.16 11.86 16.09
CA VAL A 124 -14.85 12.17 15.53
C VAL A 124 -14.75 11.61 14.10
N ASN A 125 -14.19 12.40 13.19
CA ASN A 125 -13.94 11.94 11.82
C ASN A 125 -12.85 10.84 11.81
N PRO A 126 -12.95 9.80 10.96
CA PRO A 126 -11.92 8.76 10.90
C PRO A 126 -10.49 9.29 10.66
N ASP A 127 -10.33 10.34 9.85
CA ASP A 127 -9.04 10.98 9.59
C ASP A 127 -8.42 11.55 10.88
N GLU A 128 -9.21 12.32 11.63
CA GLU A 128 -8.79 12.94 12.89
C GLU A 128 -8.58 11.90 14.02
N PHE A 129 -9.41 10.87 14.04
CA PHE A 129 -9.26 9.76 15.00
C PHE A 129 -7.95 8.99 14.78
N LEU A 130 -7.63 8.67 13.52
CA LEU A 130 -6.39 7.97 13.16
C LEU A 130 -5.15 8.84 13.41
N LEU A 131 -5.20 10.15 13.12
CA LEU A 131 -4.12 11.07 13.51
C LEU A 131 -3.89 11.07 15.03
N SER A 132 -4.97 11.06 15.82
CA SER A 132 -4.84 10.98 17.28
C SER A 132 -4.22 9.66 17.75
N GLN A 133 -4.43 8.56 16.99
CA GLN A 133 -3.77 7.28 17.27
C GLN A 133 -2.29 7.31 16.89
N LEU A 134 -1.96 7.92 15.75
CA LEU A 134 -0.59 8.11 15.27
C LEU A 134 0.24 8.96 16.25
N ASP A 135 -0.34 10.04 16.75
CA ASP A 135 0.28 10.90 17.78
C ASP A 135 0.43 10.18 19.13
N LEU A 136 -0.46 9.24 19.45
CA LEU A 136 -0.45 8.50 20.69
C LEU A 136 0.64 7.43 20.71
N ASP A 137 0.75 6.66 19.62
CA ASP A 137 1.69 5.55 19.47
C ASP A 137 2.08 5.37 17.99
N GLU A 138 3.00 6.22 17.54
CA GLU A 138 3.49 6.23 16.16
C GLU A 138 4.05 4.86 15.74
N GLU A 139 4.80 4.21 16.64
CA GLU A 139 5.46 2.94 16.34
C GLU A 139 4.43 1.86 16.02
N THR A 140 3.46 1.66 16.90
CA THR A 140 2.43 0.64 16.75
C THR A 140 1.51 0.90 15.56
N VAL A 141 1.18 2.17 15.27
CA VAL A 141 0.33 2.51 14.12
C VAL A 141 1.03 2.20 12.80
N LEU A 142 2.30 2.59 12.67
CA LEU A 142 3.07 2.33 11.46
C LEU A 142 3.30 0.83 11.27
N ASP A 143 3.55 0.06 12.33
CA ASP A 143 3.68 -1.40 12.25
C ASP A 143 2.37 -2.05 11.77
N CYS A 144 1.22 -1.59 12.26
CA CYS A 144 -0.08 -2.07 11.79
C CYS A 144 -0.32 -1.75 10.30
N LEU A 145 0.13 -0.59 9.81
CA LEU A 145 0.02 -0.20 8.41
C LEU A 145 0.91 -1.07 7.50
N GLU A 146 2.14 -1.32 7.94
CA GLU A 146 3.08 -2.21 7.26
C GLU A 146 2.51 -3.64 7.16
N GLU A 147 2.09 -4.21 8.29
CA GLU A 147 1.45 -5.54 8.31
C GLU A 147 0.19 -5.59 7.44
N GLN A 148 -0.63 -4.52 7.44
CA GLN A 148 -1.83 -4.46 6.61
C GLN A 148 -1.48 -4.54 5.13
N ARG A 149 -0.48 -3.77 4.70
CA ARG A 149 -0.01 -3.74 3.32
C ARG A 149 0.54 -5.10 2.89
N GLU A 150 1.42 -5.71 3.69
CA GLU A 150 2.03 -7.03 3.40
C GLU A 150 1.00 -8.17 3.29
N ASN A 151 -0.10 -8.07 4.03
CA ASN A 151 -1.16 -9.07 4.01
C ASN A 151 -2.06 -8.99 2.76
N TYR A 152 -2.01 -7.90 2.01
CA TYR A 152 -2.71 -7.78 0.73
C TYR A 152 -1.92 -8.48 -0.35
N LYS A 153 -2.31 -9.71 -0.69
CA LYS A 153 -1.61 -10.54 -1.70
C LYS A 153 -2.33 -10.59 -3.06
N ARG A 154 -3.56 -10.06 -3.15
CA ARG A 154 -4.45 -10.19 -4.32
C ARG A 154 -5.41 -8.99 -4.48
N PRO A 155 -4.97 -7.90 -5.10
CA PRO A 155 -3.60 -7.64 -5.56
C PRO A 155 -2.65 -7.31 -4.39
N ALA A 156 -1.36 -7.41 -4.64
CA ALA A 156 -0.36 -6.75 -3.81
C ALA A 156 -0.41 -5.24 -4.10
N LEU A 157 -0.27 -4.39 -3.07
CA LEU A 157 -0.26 -2.93 -3.20
C LEU A 157 1.10 -2.35 -2.80
N SER A 158 1.72 -1.59 -3.71
CA SER A 158 2.88 -0.76 -3.35
C SER A 158 2.52 0.25 -2.24
N SER A 159 3.51 0.75 -1.48
CA SER A 159 3.27 1.77 -0.44
C SER A 159 2.47 2.96 -1.00
N ASN A 160 2.83 3.46 -2.18
CA ASN A 160 2.11 4.55 -2.84
C ASN A 160 0.65 4.19 -3.17
N GLU A 161 0.38 3.01 -3.71
CA GLU A 161 -1.00 2.55 -4.00
C GLU A 161 -1.84 2.36 -2.74
N PHE A 162 -1.22 1.82 -1.69
CA PHE A 162 -1.84 1.62 -0.39
C PHE A 162 -2.24 2.96 0.25
N TYR A 163 -1.31 3.92 0.40
CA TYR A 163 -1.63 5.24 0.95
C TYR A 163 -2.57 6.05 0.07
N ARG A 164 -2.50 5.94 -1.26
CA ARG A 164 -3.52 6.53 -2.16
C ARG A 164 -4.92 5.98 -1.90
N SER A 165 -5.03 4.73 -1.45
CA SER A 165 -6.32 4.12 -1.13
C SER A 165 -6.88 4.66 0.20
N LEU A 166 -6.03 4.83 1.21
CA LEU A 166 -6.37 5.41 2.50
C LEU A 166 -6.67 6.91 2.40
N ASN A 167 -5.92 7.64 1.58
CA ASN A 167 -6.09 9.08 1.38
C ASN A 167 -7.52 9.46 0.91
N LYS A 168 -8.22 8.55 0.23
CA LYS A 168 -9.63 8.74 -0.18
C LYS A 168 -10.61 8.89 1.00
N VAL A 169 -10.25 8.39 2.17
CA VAL A 169 -11.12 8.31 3.36
C VAL A 169 -10.50 8.94 4.61
N ALA A 170 -9.18 9.04 4.66
CA ALA A 170 -8.39 9.66 5.73
C ALA A 170 -7.16 10.37 5.13
N PRO A 171 -7.36 11.52 4.44
CA PRO A 171 -6.31 12.18 3.66
C PRO A 171 -5.14 12.69 4.51
N LYS A 172 -5.41 13.37 5.62
CA LYS A 172 -4.33 13.97 6.44
C LYS A 172 -3.51 12.87 7.12
N PHE A 173 -4.18 11.88 7.69
CA PHE A 173 -3.54 10.72 8.27
C PHE A 173 -2.68 9.98 7.24
N ALA A 174 -3.18 9.75 6.03
CA ALA A 174 -2.44 9.04 5.00
C ALA A 174 -1.16 9.79 4.59
N ASP A 175 -1.21 11.12 4.48
CA ASP A 175 -0.06 11.94 4.13
C ASP A 175 1.00 11.91 5.25
N ASP A 176 0.59 12.10 6.51
CA ASP A 176 1.50 12.12 7.66
C ASP A 176 2.12 10.74 7.93
N ALA A 177 1.31 9.68 7.92
CA ALA A 177 1.79 8.32 8.11
C ALA A 177 2.75 7.87 7.00
N SER A 178 2.49 8.24 5.74
CA SER A 178 3.42 7.95 4.63
C SER A 178 4.75 8.67 4.79
N ALA A 179 4.75 9.92 5.27
CA ALA A 179 5.97 10.68 5.50
C ALA A 179 6.80 10.10 6.66
N LEU A 180 6.15 9.65 7.73
CA LEU A 180 6.80 9.02 8.89
C LEU A 180 7.35 7.63 8.54
N GLU A 181 6.60 6.82 7.78
CA GLU A 181 7.07 5.53 7.27
C GLU A 181 8.35 5.74 6.44
N ALA A 182 8.38 6.73 5.54
CA ALA A 182 9.57 7.05 4.74
C ALA A 182 10.75 7.55 5.60
N ALA A 183 10.48 8.27 6.69
CA ALA A 183 11.51 8.82 7.58
C ALA A 183 12.16 7.79 8.52
N ARG A 184 11.59 6.58 8.68
CA ARG A 184 12.22 5.46 9.42
C ARG A 184 13.55 5.01 8.80
N TYR A 185 13.85 5.42 7.56
CA TYR A 185 15.04 5.02 6.81
C TYR A 185 16.05 6.19 6.70
N PRO A 186 17.25 6.12 7.35
CA PRO A 186 18.20 7.25 7.39
C PRO A 186 19.06 7.42 6.12
N ASP A 187 19.45 8.68 5.84
CA ASP A 187 20.20 9.16 4.67
C ASP A 187 21.66 8.60 4.49
N GLU A 188 22.25 7.93 5.49
CA GLU A 188 23.69 7.59 5.53
C GLU A 188 24.04 6.11 5.24
N VAL A 189 23.19 5.37 4.53
CA VAL A 189 23.55 4.02 4.05
C VAL A 189 23.86 4.06 2.55
N PRO A 190 25.02 3.55 2.09
CA PRO A 190 25.22 3.29 0.66
C PRO A 190 24.32 2.13 0.25
N LEU A 191 23.16 2.44 -0.34
CA LEU A 191 22.09 1.49 -0.68
C LEU A 191 22.57 0.28 -1.50
N PRO A 192 22.36 -0.96 -1.03
CA PRO A 192 21.56 -1.92 -1.78
C PRO A 192 20.08 -1.51 -1.62
N LEU A 193 19.30 -1.52 -2.71
CA LEU A 193 17.96 -0.92 -2.72
C LEU A 193 16.92 -1.69 -1.90
N GLU A 194 16.02 -0.97 -1.23
CA GLU A 194 14.83 -1.53 -0.60
C GLU A 194 13.57 -1.24 -1.44
N ILE A 195 12.85 -2.32 -1.77
CA ILE A 195 11.65 -2.39 -2.60
C ILE A 195 10.79 -3.47 -1.97
N VAL A 196 9.55 -3.20 -1.57
CA VAL A 196 8.55 -4.27 -1.46
C VAL A 196 7.15 -3.66 -1.63
N ASP A 197 6.27 -4.12 -2.53
CA ASP A 197 5.85 -5.50 -2.78
C ASP A 197 6.77 -6.44 -3.56
N GLY A 198 6.84 -7.68 -3.06
CA GLY A 198 7.32 -8.82 -3.82
C GLY A 198 8.34 -9.68 -3.09
N GLU A 199 8.10 -10.12 -1.85
CA GLU A 199 8.93 -11.16 -1.23
C GLU A 199 9.07 -12.39 -2.16
N ASP A 200 7.98 -12.77 -2.84
CA ASP A 200 7.97 -13.81 -3.89
C ASP A 200 8.72 -13.40 -5.17
N ALA A 201 8.77 -12.11 -5.52
CA ALA A 201 9.45 -11.62 -6.73
C ALA A 201 10.95 -11.43 -6.48
N MET A 202 11.34 -10.76 -5.40
CA MET A 202 12.73 -10.61 -4.98
C MET A 202 13.37 -11.98 -4.73
N HIS A 203 12.73 -12.91 -4.00
CA HIS A 203 13.25 -14.28 -3.89
C HIS A 203 13.24 -15.04 -5.21
N ALA A 204 12.30 -14.79 -6.12
CA ALA A 204 12.32 -15.43 -7.43
C ALA A 204 13.46 -14.91 -8.31
N PHE A 205 13.83 -13.62 -8.21
CA PHE A 205 14.95 -13.02 -8.94
C PHE A 205 16.30 -13.31 -8.29
N PHE A 206 16.36 -13.27 -6.96
CA PHE A 206 17.56 -13.38 -6.15
C PHE A 206 17.34 -14.36 -4.99
N PRO A 207 17.31 -15.68 -5.28
CA PRO A 207 17.08 -16.69 -4.25
C PRO A 207 18.22 -16.79 -3.21
N ASP A 208 19.42 -16.30 -3.56
CA ASP A 208 20.65 -16.47 -2.79
C ASP A 208 21.18 -15.15 -2.17
N GLY A 209 20.45 -14.03 -2.27
CA GLY A 209 20.89 -12.74 -1.72
C GLY A 209 20.08 -11.54 -2.22
N GLU A 210 20.49 -10.33 -1.86
CA GLU A 210 19.84 -9.08 -2.28
C GLU A 210 20.35 -8.61 -3.66
N PRO A 211 19.56 -7.82 -4.42
CA PRO A 211 20.03 -7.20 -5.66
C PRO A 211 21.22 -6.28 -5.39
N THR A 212 22.34 -6.51 -6.10
CA THR A 212 23.53 -5.66 -5.99
C THR A 212 23.81 -4.91 -7.29
N PRO A 213 24.40 -3.70 -7.22
CA PRO A 213 24.74 -2.94 -8.43
C PRO A 213 25.98 -3.51 -9.16
N TYR A 214 26.62 -4.53 -8.59
CA TYR A 214 27.79 -5.21 -9.16
C TYR A 214 27.39 -6.36 -10.09
N GLU A 215 26.11 -6.70 -10.13
CA GLU A 215 25.53 -7.67 -11.04
C GLU A 215 24.54 -6.98 -12.00
N PRO A 216 24.49 -7.37 -13.28
CA PRO A 216 23.59 -6.73 -14.24
C PRO A 216 22.11 -6.84 -13.85
N LEU A 217 21.69 -8.00 -13.34
CA LEU A 217 20.31 -8.22 -12.93
C LEU A 217 19.94 -7.36 -11.73
N GLY A 218 20.85 -7.26 -10.76
CA GLY A 218 20.70 -6.39 -9.59
C GLY A 218 20.56 -4.94 -10.01
N SER A 219 21.51 -4.38 -10.77
CA SER A 219 21.42 -3.01 -11.29
C SER A 219 20.16 -2.74 -12.11
N ALA A 220 19.71 -3.70 -12.93
CA ALA A 220 18.49 -3.56 -13.72
C ALA A 220 17.23 -3.52 -12.83
N PHE A 221 17.14 -4.43 -11.86
CA PHE A 221 16.05 -4.47 -10.87
C PHE A 221 16.00 -3.16 -10.08
N MET A 222 17.17 -2.75 -9.61
CA MET A 222 17.40 -1.53 -8.86
C MET A 222 16.92 -0.28 -9.63
N TRP A 223 17.35 -0.11 -10.88
CA TRP A 223 16.99 1.02 -11.71
C TRP A 223 15.51 1.00 -12.12
N TRP A 224 14.98 -0.18 -12.47
CA TRP A 224 13.57 -0.34 -12.85
C TRP A 224 12.65 0.09 -11.70
N THR A 225 12.92 -0.36 -10.49
CA THR A 225 12.03 0.01 -9.37
C THR A 225 12.17 1.47 -8.99
N ALA A 226 13.40 2.02 -9.02
CA ALA A 226 13.61 3.45 -8.85
C ALA A 226 12.83 4.25 -9.92
N SER A 227 12.67 3.71 -11.14
CA SER A 227 11.90 4.35 -12.22
C SER A 227 10.40 4.36 -11.97
N MET A 228 9.86 3.35 -11.29
CA MET A 228 8.44 3.29 -10.90
C MET A 228 8.13 4.27 -9.77
N ASN A 229 9.12 4.56 -8.91
CA ASN A 229 9.04 5.50 -7.79
C ASN A 229 9.94 6.74 -8.02
N ARG A 230 9.95 7.25 -9.26
CA ARG A 230 10.88 8.29 -9.73
C ARG A 230 10.96 9.54 -8.84
N ALA A 231 9.86 9.97 -8.24
CA ALA A 231 9.83 11.17 -7.39
C ALA A 231 10.70 11.01 -6.13
N GLU A 232 10.79 9.79 -5.63
CA GLU A 232 11.51 9.41 -4.42
C GLU A 232 12.96 9.00 -4.74
N PHE A 233 13.16 8.26 -5.84
CA PHE A 233 14.47 7.65 -6.16
C PHE A 233 15.19 8.30 -7.35
N LEU A 234 14.97 9.59 -7.60
CA LEU A 234 15.60 10.30 -8.73
C LEU A 234 17.13 10.25 -8.69
N ASN A 235 17.72 10.29 -7.48
CA ASN A 235 19.17 10.19 -7.32
C ASN A 235 19.69 8.78 -7.60
N ALA A 236 18.95 7.73 -7.21
CA ALA A 236 19.30 6.35 -7.53
C ALA A 236 19.29 6.13 -9.05
N LEU A 237 18.27 6.63 -9.75
CA LEU A 237 18.19 6.59 -11.21
C LEU A 237 19.40 7.24 -11.88
N ARG A 238 19.80 8.42 -11.41
CA ARG A 238 21.01 9.13 -11.88
C ARG A 238 22.27 8.30 -11.62
N ASN A 239 22.44 7.76 -10.43
CA ASN A 239 23.62 6.98 -10.07
C ASN A 239 23.72 5.65 -10.82
N LEU A 240 22.58 5.08 -11.22
CA LEU A 240 22.48 3.83 -11.96
C LEU A 240 22.41 4.04 -13.48
N SER A 241 22.65 5.24 -14.00
CA SER A 241 22.63 5.54 -15.43
C SER A 241 24.00 5.98 -15.92
N VAL A 242 24.42 5.49 -17.09
CA VAL A 242 25.72 5.85 -17.70
C VAL A 242 25.76 7.34 -18.03
N ASN A 243 24.67 7.87 -18.60
CA ASN A 243 24.53 9.28 -18.91
C ASN A 243 23.16 9.80 -18.44
N PRO A 244 23.05 10.29 -17.19
CA PRO A 244 21.79 10.75 -16.63
C PRO A 244 21.12 11.90 -17.41
N ALA A 245 21.91 12.72 -18.11
CA ALA A 245 21.38 13.86 -18.85
C ALA A 245 20.48 13.45 -20.03
N VAL A 246 20.72 12.28 -20.64
CA VAL A 246 19.90 11.75 -21.75
C VAL A 246 18.49 11.38 -21.29
N TRP A 247 18.34 11.05 -20.02
CA TRP A 247 17.07 10.63 -19.43
C TRP A 247 16.22 11.80 -18.92
N GLY A 248 16.82 12.99 -18.77
CA GLY A 248 16.16 14.16 -18.22
C GLY A 248 15.71 13.93 -16.78
N ASP A 249 14.40 13.96 -16.55
CA ASP A 249 13.80 13.63 -15.26
C ASP A 249 13.48 12.14 -15.12
N TYR A 250 13.71 11.30 -16.14
CA TYR A 250 13.33 9.88 -16.24
C TYR A 250 11.84 9.63 -16.50
N LYS A 251 11.05 10.66 -16.82
CA LYS A 251 9.61 10.51 -17.04
C LYS A 251 9.27 9.59 -18.20
N THR A 252 9.89 9.83 -19.35
CA THR A 252 9.69 9.02 -20.56
C THR A 252 10.08 7.57 -20.34
N ALA A 253 11.12 7.31 -19.54
CA ALA A 253 11.55 5.94 -19.24
C ALA A 253 10.52 5.18 -18.40
N THR A 254 9.92 5.84 -17.40
CA THR A 254 8.81 5.26 -16.62
C THR A 254 7.62 4.97 -17.53
N GLU A 255 7.20 5.93 -18.36
CA GLU A 255 6.07 5.79 -19.29
C GLU A 255 6.29 4.61 -20.28
N MET A 256 7.53 4.39 -20.73
CA MET A 256 7.88 3.25 -21.59
C MET A 256 7.75 1.89 -20.89
N LEU A 257 7.88 1.85 -19.56
CA LEU A 257 7.83 0.63 -18.75
C LEU A 257 6.46 0.39 -18.10
N GLU A 258 5.50 1.32 -18.24
CA GLU A 258 4.13 1.11 -17.79
C GLU A 258 3.51 -0.13 -18.49
N GLY A 259 3.03 -1.08 -17.69
CA GLY A 259 2.47 -2.34 -18.20
C GLY A 259 3.53 -3.35 -18.69
N TRP A 260 4.81 -3.16 -18.35
CA TRP A 260 5.89 -4.12 -18.60
C TRP A 260 6.45 -4.70 -17.30
N SER A 261 6.76 -5.99 -17.30
CA SER A 261 7.39 -6.72 -16.21
C SER A 261 8.79 -7.18 -16.62
N MET A 262 9.76 -7.03 -15.71
CA MET A 262 11.14 -7.48 -15.93
C MET A 262 11.24 -9.01 -15.94
N MET A 263 12.21 -9.56 -16.68
CA MET A 263 12.56 -10.98 -16.68
C MET A 263 13.84 -11.23 -15.89
N GLN A 264 13.96 -12.44 -15.32
CA GLN A 264 15.13 -12.87 -14.52
C GLN A 264 16.37 -13.21 -15.35
N PHE A 265 16.23 -13.35 -16.67
CA PHE A 265 17.33 -13.76 -17.53
C PHE A 265 18.16 -12.56 -17.99
N VAL A 266 19.45 -12.60 -17.67
CA VAL A 266 20.46 -11.69 -18.23
C VAL A 266 21.03 -12.32 -19.49
N GLU A 267 20.97 -11.60 -20.60
CA GLU A 267 21.69 -11.95 -21.82
C GLU A 267 22.96 -11.10 -21.89
N TYR A 268 24.11 -11.76 -21.94
CA TYR A 268 25.39 -11.07 -22.07
C TYR A 268 25.74 -10.85 -23.54
N ASN A 269 26.32 -9.69 -23.86
CA ASN A 269 26.83 -9.45 -25.20
C ASN A 269 27.94 -10.46 -25.54
N LYS A 270 27.96 -10.97 -26.77
CA LYS A 270 28.91 -12.01 -27.19
C LYS A 270 30.36 -11.52 -27.28
N ASP A 271 30.53 -10.24 -27.65
CA ASP A 271 31.84 -9.64 -27.90
C ASP A 271 32.41 -8.98 -26.62
N ALA A 272 31.55 -8.58 -25.69
CA ALA A 272 31.93 -7.97 -24.41
C ALA A 272 31.07 -8.49 -23.22
N PRO A 273 31.11 -9.80 -22.91
CA PRO A 273 30.20 -10.42 -21.94
C PRO A 273 30.42 -9.95 -20.50
N ASP A 274 31.58 -9.41 -20.16
CA ASP A 274 31.91 -8.88 -18.83
C ASP A 274 31.62 -7.37 -18.69
N ARG A 275 31.20 -6.72 -19.78
CA ARG A 275 31.02 -5.26 -19.85
C ARG A 275 29.68 -4.81 -20.39
N VAL A 276 28.97 -5.64 -21.16
CA VAL A 276 27.67 -5.31 -21.75
C VAL A 276 26.69 -6.46 -21.52
N ALA A 277 25.53 -6.11 -20.98
CA ALA A 277 24.47 -7.04 -20.64
C ALA A 277 23.10 -6.46 -20.98
N TYR A 278 22.12 -7.34 -21.18
CA TYR A 278 20.77 -7.00 -21.56
C TYR A 278 19.78 -7.70 -20.63
N VAL A 279 18.80 -6.94 -20.17
CA VAL A 279 17.69 -7.44 -19.36
C VAL A 279 16.39 -7.17 -20.12
N LYS A 280 15.58 -8.21 -20.28
CA LYS A 280 14.34 -8.18 -21.06
C LYS A 280 13.16 -7.85 -20.17
N PHE A 281 12.19 -7.15 -20.76
CA PHE A 281 10.88 -6.89 -20.20
C PHE A 281 9.81 -7.43 -21.14
N MET A 282 8.70 -7.92 -20.58
CA MET A 282 7.53 -8.42 -21.30
C MET A 282 6.28 -7.65 -20.88
N GLN A 283 5.29 -7.54 -21.76
CA GLN A 283 3.99 -6.97 -21.40
C GLN A 283 3.33 -7.81 -20.30
N ASP A 284 2.83 -7.13 -19.28
CA ASP A 284 2.13 -7.73 -18.16
C ASP A 284 0.81 -8.37 -18.64
N THR A 285 0.63 -9.66 -18.39
CA THR A 285 -0.59 -10.42 -18.72
C THR A 285 -1.49 -10.67 -17.51
N GLY A 286 -1.26 -10.00 -16.38
CA GLY A 286 -2.06 -10.15 -15.15
C GLY A 286 -1.74 -11.41 -14.33
N HIS A 287 -0.57 -12.01 -14.55
CA HIS A 287 -0.06 -13.16 -13.79
C HIS A 287 1.47 -13.02 -13.64
N THR A 288 1.99 -13.28 -12.43
CA THR A 288 3.42 -13.46 -12.18
C THR A 288 3.94 -14.63 -13.03
N MET A 289 4.49 -14.35 -14.20
CA MET A 289 4.97 -15.39 -15.11
C MET A 289 6.40 -15.79 -14.76
N ARG A 290 6.56 -17.03 -14.30
CA ARG A 290 7.85 -17.71 -14.21
C ARG A 290 8.17 -18.31 -15.58
N ALA A 291 9.15 -17.76 -16.30
CA ALA A 291 9.51 -18.26 -17.63
C ALA A 291 10.25 -19.61 -17.52
N PHE A 292 9.65 -20.69 -18.03
CA PHE A 292 10.19 -22.06 -17.99
C PHE A 292 11.02 -22.44 -19.25
N GLY A 293 11.60 -21.48 -19.96
CA GLY A 293 12.49 -21.74 -21.10
C GLY A 293 12.45 -20.69 -22.22
N PRO A 294 13.29 -20.84 -23.26
CA PRO A 294 13.37 -19.90 -24.37
C PRO A 294 12.12 -20.00 -25.27
N ALA A 295 11.12 -19.17 -25.01
CA ALA A 295 10.02 -18.92 -25.92
C ALA A 295 10.30 -17.63 -26.73
N PRO A 296 10.06 -17.60 -28.04
CA PRO A 296 10.22 -16.39 -28.83
C PRO A 296 9.16 -15.36 -28.43
N LEU A 297 9.62 -14.22 -27.90
CA LEU A 297 8.75 -13.11 -27.51
C LEU A 297 8.38 -12.27 -28.73
N LYS A 298 7.07 -12.06 -28.95
CA LYS A 298 6.57 -11.22 -30.05
C LYS A 298 6.85 -9.74 -29.82
N THR A 299 6.99 -9.28 -28.59
CA THR A 299 7.33 -7.89 -28.24
C THR A 299 8.16 -7.92 -26.97
N ALA A 300 9.28 -7.22 -26.96
CA ALA A 300 10.19 -7.17 -25.82
C ALA A 300 10.83 -5.78 -25.72
N MET A 301 10.82 -5.22 -24.52
CA MET A 301 11.57 -4.02 -24.19
C MET A 301 12.92 -4.44 -23.59
N ILE A 302 14.02 -3.84 -24.05
CA ILE A 302 15.38 -4.23 -23.69
C ILE A 302 16.02 -3.10 -22.92
N LEU A 303 16.45 -3.41 -21.70
CA LEU A 303 17.30 -2.55 -20.88
C LEU A 303 18.75 -2.96 -21.10
N THR A 304 19.57 -2.04 -21.62
CA THR A 304 20.98 -2.27 -21.90
C THR A 304 21.83 -1.73 -20.76
N LEU A 305 22.73 -2.55 -20.22
CA LEU A 305 23.63 -2.20 -19.14
C LEU A 305 25.09 -2.20 -19.60
N ARG A 306 25.86 -1.22 -19.11
CA ARG A 306 27.31 -1.11 -19.25
C ARG A 306 27.96 -1.25 -17.89
N ARG A 307 28.98 -2.09 -17.76
CA ARG A 307 29.84 -2.12 -16.59
C ARG A 307 30.82 -0.95 -16.63
N CYS A 308 30.80 -0.14 -15.58
CA CYS A 308 31.66 1.02 -15.42
C CYS A 308 32.97 0.66 -14.70
N ALA A 309 33.91 1.61 -14.66
CA ALA A 309 35.25 1.40 -14.09
C ALA A 309 35.25 1.11 -12.58
N ASP A 310 34.22 1.56 -11.86
CA ASP A 310 33.96 1.28 -10.44
C ASP A 310 33.33 -0.10 -10.20
N GLY A 311 33.16 -0.89 -11.26
CA GLY A 311 32.59 -2.24 -11.20
C GLY A 311 31.06 -2.28 -11.18
N ILE A 312 30.39 -1.12 -11.09
CA ILE A 312 28.93 -1.01 -11.09
C ILE A 312 28.39 -1.14 -12.51
N TRP A 313 27.31 -1.89 -12.68
CA TRP A 313 26.53 -1.91 -13.91
C TRP A 313 25.56 -0.74 -13.92
N ARG A 314 25.60 0.06 -14.98
CA ARG A 314 24.69 1.20 -15.16
C ARG A 314 23.88 1.04 -16.43
N VAL A 315 22.64 1.51 -16.39
CA VAL A 315 21.74 1.56 -17.53
C VAL A 315 22.27 2.55 -18.56
N TRP A 316 22.49 2.05 -19.77
CA TRP A 316 22.92 2.81 -20.93
C TRP A 316 21.73 3.24 -21.78
N SER A 317 20.78 2.33 -22.04
CA SER A 317 19.57 2.62 -22.82
C SER A 317 18.40 1.70 -22.48
N LEU A 318 17.22 2.12 -22.93
CA LEU A 318 15.97 1.37 -22.89
C LEU A 318 15.33 1.48 -24.27
N GLY A 319 14.99 0.35 -24.90
CA GLY A 319 14.36 0.38 -26.23
C GLY A 319 13.69 -0.92 -26.63
N GLU A 320 12.67 -0.82 -27.48
CA GLU A 320 11.98 -2.00 -28.02
C GLU A 320 12.88 -2.76 -29.00
N ARG A 321 13.10 -4.05 -28.72
CA ARG A 321 13.90 -4.97 -29.56
C ARG A 321 15.30 -4.49 -29.92
N ALA A 322 15.88 -3.54 -29.18
CA ALA A 322 17.22 -3.05 -29.40
C ALA A 322 18.23 -3.90 -28.61
N PHE A 323 19.15 -4.54 -29.31
CA PHE A 323 20.37 -5.12 -28.72
C PHE A 323 21.58 -4.37 -29.28
N PRO A 324 21.90 -3.18 -28.75
CA PRO A 324 23.06 -2.41 -29.19
C PRO A 324 24.33 -3.25 -29.11
N SER A 325 25.19 -3.15 -30.11
CA SER A 325 26.49 -3.82 -30.14
C SER A 325 27.41 -3.35 -29.02
N ALA A 326 28.44 -4.14 -28.70
CA ALA A 326 29.43 -3.71 -27.70
C ALA A 326 30.10 -2.40 -28.10
N ASP A 327 30.42 -2.23 -29.38
CA ASP A 327 31.05 -1.01 -29.90
C ASP A 327 30.16 0.22 -29.71
N GLU A 328 28.84 0.09 -29.89
CA GLU A 328 27.90 1.19 -29.66
C GLU A 328 27.76 1.55 -28.18
N VAL A 329 27.72 0.56 -27.28
CA VAL A 329 27.55 0.78 -25.82
C VAL A 329 28.83 1.30 -25.18
N LEU A 330 29.99 0.85 -25.68
CA LEU A 330 31.31 1.14 -25.13
C LEU A 330 32.00 2.31 -25.84
N ALA A 331 31.41 2.86 -26.91
CA ALA A 331 31.81 4.15 -27.44
C ALA A 331 31.67 5.21 -26.32
N ASP A 332 32.74 5.97 -26.12
CA ASP A 332 32.79 7.10 -25.18
C ASP A 332 32.14 8.35 -25.79
#